data_AF-A0A485KBH9-F1
#
_entry.id   AF-A0A485KBH9-F1
#
_cell.length_a   1.000
_cell.length_b   1.000
_cell.length_c   1.000
_cell.angle_alpha   90.00
_cell.angle_beta   90.00
_cell.angle_gamma   90.00
#
_symmetry.space_group_name_H-M   'P 1'
#
loop_
_entity.id
_entity.type
_entity.pdbx_description
1 polymer ?
#
loop_
_entity_poly.entity_id
_entity_poly.type
_entity_poly.pdbx_seq_one_letter_code
_entity_poly.pdbx_strand_id
1 'polypeptide(L)'
;MRRGVCAFITLAVTSLAESSVNPTLPVGLPNPVLDLSGVIFRSKRDTFRVQVALSDGNNLPMRIWLESMTSYAQWTSVVTDFQKHASPDANYILPSRGLIAGLLQALSAVNTGEDHAELDLVDGKTNHLRMLLGLKLFSSLHAEYEFELQHLPISKIDIVEAKLRYLENTLPVAIEQVEAKLRIAQSAMARKPSIYVSFSTTRDQADVLDISWDKQHASNPDYVDLSPDKSVIIFKKPGIYQVHAICTVSNGNAKKLCLQIDGLTELCTGFTEFHYSPIIAALTSNLIVTKENTQGHVSCMERVPNSAWQFLSRRMSANVTIALLHALQ
;
A
#
# COMPACT_ATOMS: atom_id res chain seq x y z
N MET A 1 -38.90 -25.72 -11.58
CA MET A 1 -38.59 -24.69 -10.57
C MET A 1 -37.54 -25.24 -9.61
N ARG A 2 -36.26 -24.88 -9.77
CA ARG A 2 -35.21 -25.25 -8.81
C ARG A 2 -34.97 -24.06 -7.87
N ARG A 3 -35.28 -24.22 -6.59
CA ARG A 3 -34.98 -23.25 -5.51
C ARG A 3 -33.49 -23.38 -5.16
N GLY A 4 -32.73 -22.32 -5.37
CA GLY A 4 -31.36 -22.19 -4.88
C GLY A 4 -31.38 -21.71 -3.43
N VAL A 5 -30.83 -22.50 -2.53
CA VAL A 5 -30.60 -22.13 -1.12
C VAL A 5 -29.41 -21.17 -1.09
N CYS A 6 -29.64 -19.93 -0.63
CA CYS A 6 -28.56 -19.00 -0.28
C CYS A 6 -28.20 -19.21 1.20
N ALA A 7 -26.97 -19.62 1.46
CA ALA A 7 -26.40 -19.58 2.80
C ALA A 7 -25.78 -18.20 3.03
N PHE A 8 -26.31 -17.47 4.02
CA PHE A 8 -25.69 -16.26 4.56
C PHE A 8 -24.91 -16.65 5.80
N ILE A 9 -23.59 -16.42 5.81
CA ILE A 9 -22.76 -16.52 7.00
C ILE A 9 -22.70 -15.12 7.63
N THR A 10 -23.39 -14.94 8.74
CA THR A 10 -23.34 -13.72 9.56
C THR A 10 -22.27 -13.90 10.62
N LEU A 11 -21.16 -13.17 10.50
CA LEU A 11 -20.14 -13.06 11.55
C LEU A 11 -20.60 -12.00 12.55
N ALA A 12 -21.08 -12.44 13.72
CA ALA A 12 -21.34 -11.57 14.86
C ALA A 12 -20.05 -11.47 15.70
N VAL A 13 -19.43 -10.29 15.73
CA VAL A 13 -18.34 -9.98 16.67
C VAL A 13 -18.98 -9.39 17.92
N THR A 14 -19.09 -10.19 18.97
CA THR A 14 -19.45 -9.71 20.31
C THR A 14 -18.20 -9.14 20.97
N SER A 15 -18.13 -7.81 21.11
CA SER A 15 -17.12 -7.16 21.95
C SER A 15 -17.41 -7.49 23.41
N LEU A 16 -16.61 -8.36 24.01
CA LEU A 16 -16.52 -8.48 25.45
C LEU A 16 -15.78 -7.24 25.94
N ALA A 17 -16.47 -6.40 26.72
CA ALA A 17 -15.86 -5.31 27.45
C ALA A 17 -14.90 -5.92 28.46
N GLU A 18 -13.60 -5.86 28.16
CA GLU A 18 -12.57 -6.19 29.15
C GLU A 18 -12.49 -5.04 30.16
N SER A 19 -12.78 -5.42 31.41
CA SER A 19 -12.63 -4.56 32.58
C SER A 19 -11.23 -3.98 32.64
N SER A 20 -11.13 -2.65 32.72
CA SER A 20 -9.86 -1.95 32.90
C SER A 20 -9.25 -2.30 34.26
N VAL A 21 -8.36 -3.28 34.27
CA VAL A 21 -7.38 -3.44 35.34
C VAL A 21 -6.15 -2.66 34.87
N ASN A 22 -6.06 -1.40 35.27
CA ASN A 22 -4.83 -0.61 35.15
C ASN A 22 -3.79 -1.24 36.11
N PRO A 23 -2.69 -1.85 35.61
CA PRO A 23 -1.58 -2.18 36.46
C PRO A 23 -0.76 -0.90 36.66
N THR A 24 -0.84 -0.44 37.89
CA THR A 24 -0.18 0.70 38.54
C THR A 24 1.27 0.88 38.09
N LEU A 25 1.60 2.09 37.63
CA LEU A 25 2.97 2.61 37.57
C LEU A 25 3.65 2.42 38.94
N PRO A 26 4.97 2.14 39.01
CA PRO A 26 5.68 2.00 40.27
C PRO A 26 5.48 3.25 41.16
N VAL A 27 5.06 2.96 42.38
CA VAL A 27 4.65 3.89 43.43
C VAL A 27 5.68 5.02 43.64
N GLY A 28 5.23 6.27 43.53
CA GLY A 28 5.88 7.42 44.17
C GLY A 28 6.58 8.46 43.28
N LEU A 29 6.33 8.49 41.97
CA LEU A 29 6.87 9.55 41.10
C LEU A 29 5.82 10.65 40.83
N PRO A 30 6.14 11.94 41.05
CA PRO A 30 5.22 13.03 40.73
C PRO A 30 4.83 12.99 39.25
N ASN A 31 3.59 13.37 38.96
CA ASN A 31 3.07 13.41 37.58
C ASN A 31 4.04 14.19 36.69
N PRO A 32 4.49 13.61 35.55
CA PRO A 32 5.39 14.32 34.66
C PRO A 32 4.70 15.57 34.10
N VAL A 33 5.41 16.68 34.12
CA VAL A 33 4.97 17.92 33.44
C VAL A 33 5.19 17.85 31.93
N LEU A 34 6.00 16.89 31.48
CA LEU A 34 6.27 16.59 30.08
C LEU A 34 6.55 15.09 29.92
N ASP A 35 5.89 14.46 28.95
CA ASP A 35 6.14 13.09 28.52
C ASP A 35 6.10 13.06 26.99
N LEU A 36 7.27 12.94 26.37
CA LEU A 36 7.45 12.90 24.93
C LEU A 36 7.97 11.53 24.51
N SER A 37 7.44 11.00 23.41
CA SER A 37 7.95 9.79 22.77
C SER A 37 8.38 10.12 21.34
N GLY A 38 9.43 9.45 20.85
CA GLY A 38 9.92 9.70 19.50
C GLY A 38 10.93 10.84 19.37
N VAL A 39 11.60 11.24 20.46
CA VAL A 39 12.56 12.37 20.46
C VAL A 39 13.89 11.94 19.86
N ILE A 40 14.41 12.68 18.87
CA ILE A 40 15.69 12.39 18.22
C ILE A 40 16.64 13.58 18.45
N PHE A 41 17.71 13.36 19.22
CA PHE A 41 18.74 14.37 19.46
C PHE A 41 19.75 14.40 18.30
N ARG A 42 20.24 15.58 17.92
CA ARG A 42 21.13 15.77 16.76
C ARG A 42 22.38 14.88 16.82
N SER A 43 22.97 14.71 18.00
CA SER A 43 24.17 13.90 18.20
C SER A 43 23.89 12.40 18.38
N LYS A 44 22.63 11.96 18.36
CA LYS A 44 22.24 10.56 18.54
C LYS A 44 21.49 10.02 17.31
N ARG A 45 21.73 8.74 17.01
CA ARG A 45 21.00 8.01 15.97
C ARG A 45 19.77 7.29 16.50
N ASP A 46 19.64 7.23 17.81
CA ASP A 46 18.57 6.51 18.49
C ASP A 46 17.39 7.45 18.78
N THR A 47 16.23 6.85 18.97
CA THR A 47 14.99 7.52 19.31
C THR A 47 14.73 7.33 20.80
N PHE A 48 14.33 8.40 21.49
CA PHE A 48 14.16 8.41 22.92
C PHE A 48 12.73 8.72 23.34
N ARG A 49 12.33 8.14 24.47
CA ARG A 49 11.25 8.68 25.30
C ARG A 49 11.88 9.58 26.37
N VAL A 50 11.27 10.73 26.61
CA VAL A 50 11.76 11.73 27.56
C VAL A 50 10.63 12.11 28.51
N GLN A 51 10.92 12.10 29.80
CA GLN A 51 10.02 12.60 30.83
C GLN A 51 10.70 13.65 31.69
N VAL A 52 9.96 14.71 31.99
CA VAL A 52 10.36 15.72 32.98
C VAL A 52 9.28 15.77 34.06
N ALA A 53 9.68 15.63 35.33
CA ALA A 53 8.79 15.73 36.48
C ALA A 53 9.33 16.77 37.46
N LEU A 54 8.43 17.59 38.03
CA LEU A 54 8.77 18.61 39.02
C LEU A 54 8.23 18.19 40.38
N SER A 55 8.91 18.57 41.46
CA SER A 55 8.32 18.50 42.80
C SER A 55 7.24 19.57 43.00
N ASP A 56 6.19 19.21 43.74
CA ASP A 56 5.04 20.08 43.97
C ASP A 56 5.44 21.44 44.56
N GLY A 57 4.94 22.50 43.92
CA GLY A 57 5.00 23.87 44.44
C GLY A 57 6.33 24.63 44.29
N ASN A 58 7.46 23.97 44.06
CA ASN A 58 8.78 24.62 44.19
C ASN A 58 9.74 24.52 42.99
N ASN A 59 9.31 24.02 41.82
CA ASN A 59 10.10 23.86 40.58
C ASN A 59 11.30 22.90 40.69
N LEU A 60 11.88 22.75 41.88
CA LEU A 60 12.97 21.85 42.24
C LEU A 60 12.58 21.02 43.48
N PRO A 61 13.07 19.78 43.60
CA PRO A 61 13.90 19.09 42.62
C PRO A 61 13.14 18.77 41.32
N MET A 62 13.86 18.80 40.20
CA MET A 62 13.37 18.42 38.88
C MET A 62 14.04 17.11 38.48
N ARG A 63 13.25 16.14 38.02
CA ARG A 63 13.76 14.90 37.45
C ARG A 63 13.65 14.92 35.94
N ILE A 64 14.76 14.64 35.28
CA ILE A 64 14.83 14.35 33.85
C ILE A 64 15.06 12.86 33.69
N TRP A 65 14.24 12.17 32.90
CA TRP A 65 14.39 10.75 32.61
C TRP A 65 14.34 10.51 31.11
N LEU A 66 15.20 9.61 30.64
CA LEU A 66 15.30 9.20 29.25
C LEU A 66 15.28 7.68 29.15
N GLU A 67 14.65 7.18 28.10
CA GLU A 67 14.68 5.78 27.70
C GLU A 67 14.96 5.67 26.21
N SER A 68 15.95 4.86 25.86
CA SER A 68 16.24 4.46 24.48
C SER A 68 15.13 3.53 23.99
N MET A 69 14.47 3.87 22.88
CA MET A 69 13.44 3.01 22.29
C MET A 69 14.03 1.78 21.57
N THR A 70 15.34 1.81 21.26
CA THR A 70 16.03 0.69 20.61
C THR A 70 16.62 -0.29 21.63
N SER A 71 17.40 0.22 22.59
CA SER A 71 18.14 -0.60 23.57
C SER A 71 17.39 -0.78 24.88
N TYR A 72 16.34 0.01 25.13
CA TYR A 72 15.60 0.08 26.39
C TYR A 72 16.43 0.57 27.58
N ALA A 73 17.68 0.98 27.37
CA ALA A 73 18.50 1.59 28.41
C ALA A 73 17.87 2.90 28.91
N GLN A 74 18.00 3.16 30.20
CA GLN A 74 17.37 4.30 30.86
C GLN A 74 18.42 5.13 31.58
N TRP A 75 18.18 6.44 31.59
CA TRP A 75 19.01 7.39 32.31
C TRP A 75 18.15 8.37 33.08
N THR A 76 18.65 8.84 34.22
CA THR A 76 17.96 9.86 35.01
C THR A 76 18.93 10.89 35.55
N SER A 77 18.45 12.12 35.69
CA SER A 77 19.12 13.19 36.44
C SER A 77 18.12 13.81 37.40
N VAL A 78 18.56 14.08 38.63
CA VAL A 78 17.77 14.81 39.62
C VAL A 78 18.47 16.13 39.88
N VAL A 79 17.89 17.19 39.35
CA VAL A 79 18.39 18.55 39.49
C VAL A 79 17.84 19.12 40.79
N THR A 80 18.73 19.48 41.70
CA THR A 80 18.39 20.15 42.97
C THR A 80 18.81 21.61 42.99
N ASP A 81 19.73 21.98 42.09
CA ASP A 81 20.31 23.31 42.01
C ASP A 81 20.88 23.54 40.59
N PHE A 82 20.31 24.48 39.84
CA PHE A 82 20.73 24.79 38.48
C PHE A 82 22.11 25.43 38.39
N GLN A 83 22.62 26.02 39.48
CA GLN A 83 23.97 26.59 39.49
C GLN A 83 25.05 25.53 39.27
N LYS A 84 24.82 24.30 39.76
CA LYS A 84 25.75 23.17 39.57
C LYS A 84 25.80 22.64 38.14
N HIS A 85 24.83 23.06 37.32
CA HIS A 85 24.69 22.63 35.94
C HIS A 85 25.04 23.75 34.96
N ALA A 86 25.26 24.99 35.42
CA ALA A 86 25.69 26.08 34.57
C ALA A 86 27.15 25.88 34.15
N SER A 87 27.50 26.35 32.95
CA SER A 87 28.90 26.42 32.52
C SER A 87 29.76 27.19 33.55
N PRO A 88 31.00 26.77 33.84
CA PRO A 88 31.91 27.51 34.73
C PRO A 88 32.12 28.97 34.32
N ASP A 89 32.01 29.25 33.02
CA ASP A 89 32.18 30.58 32.43
C ASP A 89 30.87 31.38 32.37
N ALA A 90 29.78 30.86 32.95
CA ALA A 90 28.47 31.52 32.92
C ALA A 90 28.47 32.78 33.80
N ASN A 91 28.38 33.94 33.14
CA ASN A 91 28.27 35.24 33.82
C ASN A 91 26.88 35.49 34.44
N TYR A 92 25.92 34.61 34.18
CA TYR A 92 24.55 34.74 34.67
C TYR A 92 23.87 33.37 34.75
N ILE A 93 23.05 33.17 35.78
CA ILE A 93 22.23 31.97 35.97
C ILE A 93 20.77 32.38 35.92
N LEU A 94 20.01 31.74 35.05
CA LEU A 94 18.58 31.98 34.92
C LEU A 94 17.80 31.54 36.17
N PRO A 95 16.70 32.25 36.49
CA PRO A 95 15.74 31.76 37.47
C PRO A 95 15.20 30.39 37.09
N SER A 96 15.05 29.49 38.07
CA SER A 96 14.60 28.10 37.89
C SER A 96 13.38 27.96 36.98
N ARG A 97 12.38 28.84 37.17
CA ARG A 97 11.14 28.81 36.37
C ARG A 97 11.40 29.09 34.87
N GLY A 98 12.28 30.03 34.56
CA GLY A 98 12.62 30.38 33.18
C GLY A 98 13.44 29.27 32.51
N LEU A 99 14.38 28.68 33.25
CA LEU A 99 15.17 27.56 32.77
C LEU A 99 14.32 26.33 32.50
N ILE A 100 13.40 25.98 33.41
CA ILE A 100 12.47 24.86 33.21
C ILE A 100 11.59 25.11 31.99
N ALA A 101 11.00 26.31 31.86
CA ALA A 101 10.22 26.65 30.68
C ALA A 101 11.02 26.50 29.39
N GLY A 102 12.28 26.99 29.38
CA GLY A 102 13.20 26.85 28.26
C GLY A 102 13.52 25.39 27.93
N LEU A 103 13.79 24.56 28.95
CA LEU A 103 14.04 23.12 28.77
C LEU A 103 12.82 22.40 28.18
N LEU A 104 11.62 22.65 28.72
CA LEU A 104 10.38 22.03 28.24
C LEU A 104 10.08 22.44 26.80
N GLN A 105 10.30 23.72 26.48
CA GLN A 105 10.13 24.23 25.11
C GLN A 105 11.15 23.60 24.17
N ALA A 106 12.44 23.55 24.55
CA ALA A 106 13.49 22.96 23.75
C ALA A 106 13.23 21.47 23.47
N LEU A 107 12.83 20.70 24.47
CA LEU A 107 12.44 19.30 24.32
C LEU A 107 11.26 19.11 23.36
N SER A 108 10.26 19.99 23.45
CA SER A 108 9.09 19.95 22.56
C SER A 108 9.43 20.32 21.12
N ALA A 109 10.44 21.18 20.92
CA ALA A 109 10.88 21.68 19.62
C ALA A 109 12.00 20.86 18.96
N VAL A 110 12.62 19.90 19.67
CA VAL A 110 13.77 19.13 19.17
C VAL A 110 13.50 18.49 17.79
N ASN A 111 12.29 17.99 17.56
CA ASN A 111 11.92 17.36 16.30
C ASN A 111 11.40 18.36 15.24
N THR A 112 11.04 19.59 15.61
CA THR A 112 10.48 20.59 14.69
C THR A 112 11.54 21.50 14.07
N GLY A 113 12.73 21.56 14.67
CA GLY A 113 13.85 22.37 14.18
C GLY A 113 13.68 23.87 14.42
N GLU A 114 12.80 24.27 15.35
CA GLU A 114 12.62 25.68 15.74
C GLU A 114 13.80 26.17 16.60
N ASP A 115 14.39 27.30 16.20
CA ASP A 115 15.77 27.70 16.54
C ASP A 115 15.88 28.62 17.77
N HIS A 116 15.05 28.40 18.80
CA HIS A 116 15.05 29.24 20.00
C HIS A 116 15.87 28.68 21.16
N ALA A 117 16.21 27.40 21.13
CA ALA A 117 17.05 26.73 22.11
C ALA A 117 17.88 25.62 21.45
N GLU A 118 19.14 25.53 21.82
CA GLU A 118 20.05 24.48 21.37
C GLU A 118 19.99 23.35 22.39
N LEU A 119 19.36 22.23 22.04
CA LEU A 119 19.27 21.06 22.90
C LEU A 119 19.88 19.84 22.21
N ASP A 120 20.82 19.20 22.87
CA ASP A 120 21.45 17.99 22.36
C ASP A 120 21.76 16.99 23.48
N LEU A 121 21.99 15.73 23.09
CA LEU A 121 22.33 14.64 23.98
C LEU A 121 23.64 14.00 23.52
N VAL A 122 24.67 14.08 24.35
CA VAL A 122 26.01 13.58 24.04
C VAL A 122 26.43 12.48 25.02
N ASP A 123 27.45 11.72 24.65
CA ASP A 123 28.03 10.73 25.57
C ASP A 123 28.79 11.42 26.72
N GLY A 124 28.56 10.89 27.92
CA GLY A 124 29.28 11.23 29.13
C GLY A 124 30.39 10.24 29.45
N LYS A 125 30.86 10.27 30.69
CA LYS A 125 31.81 9.26 31.19
C LYS A 125 31.05 7.96 31.48
N THR A 126 31.68 6.80 31.31
CA THR A 126 31.20 5.51 31.87
C THR A 126 29.70 5.19 31.72
N ASN A 127 29.15 5.10 30.50
CA ASN A 127 27.72 4.84 30.23
C ASN A 127 26.74 5.94 30.69
N HIS A 128 27.21 7.08 31.17
CA HIS A 128 26.37 8.25 31.41
C HIS A 128 26.09 8.98 30.10
N LEU A 129 24.99 9.72 30.09
CA LEU A 129 24.68 10.69 29.03
C LEU A 129 24.76 12.10 29.59
N ARG A 130 24.99 13.09 28.73
CA ARG A 130 25.00 14.50 29.10
C ARG A 130 24.04 15.24 28.19
N MET A 131 23.05 15.90 28.77
CA MET A 131 22.10 16.75 28.05
C MET A 131 22.61 18.19 28.11
N LEU A 132 22.85 18.76 26.93
CA LEU A 132 23.36 20.12 26.76
C LEU A 132 22.21 21.02 26.35
N LEU A 133 21.93 22.06 27.14
CA LEU A 133 20.89 23.04 26.88
C LEU A 133 21.51 24.44 26.78
N GLY A 134 21.48 25.01 25.57
CA GLY A 134 21.81 26.40 25.29
C GLY A 134 20.55 27.24 25.11
N LEU A 135 20.33 28.23 25.97
CA LEU A 135 19.21 29.17 25.88
C LEU A 135 19.72 30.53 25.39
N LYS A 136 19.13 31.05 24.31
CA LYS A 136 19.40 32.41 23.80
C LYS A 136 18.36 33.36 24.39
N LEU A 137 18.82 34.32 25.19
CA LEU A 137 18.00 35.36 25.81
C LEU A 137 18.44 36.72 25.27
N PHE A 138 17.52 37.44 24.62
CA PHE A 138 17.86 38.67 23.93
C PHE A 138 18.99 38.47 22.88
N SER A 139 19.46 39.54 22.24
CA SER A 139 20.45 39.45 21.16
C SER A 139 21.87 39.08 21.63
N SER A 140 22.15 39.06 22.93
CA SER A 140 23.53 38.92 23.44
C SER A 140 23.71 38.03 24.67
N LEU A 141 22.64 37.57 25.33
CA LEU A 141 22.77 36.73 26.52
C LEU A 141 22.58 35.26 26.12
N HIS A 142 23.59 34.45 26.38
CA HIS A 142 23.54 33.00 26.19
C HIS A 142 23.77 32.32 27.54
N ALA A 143 22.95 31.32 27.85
CA ALA A 143 23.10 30.52 29.05
C ALA A 143 23.18 29.05 28.66
N GLU A 144 24.27 28.40 29.04
CA GLU A 144 24.54 27.00 28.76
C GLU A 144 24.44 26.18 30.05
N TYR A 145 23.71 25.08 29.95
CA TYR A 145 23.51 24.14 31.04
C TYR A 145 23.82 22.72 30.60
N GLU A 146 24.43 21.97 31.51
CA GLU A 146 24.79 20.57 31.32
C GLU A 146 24.20 19.71 32.44
N PHE A 147 23.34 18.77 32.04
CA PHE A 147 22.75 17.79 32.93
C PHE A 147 23.39 16.44 32.72
N GLU A 148 24.12 15.95 33.72
CA GLU A 148 24.65 14.59 33.71
C GLU A 148 23.54 13.61 34.08
N LEU A 149 23.27 12.64 33.20
CA LEU A 149 22.26 11.61 33.39
C LEU A 149 22.93 10.27 33.69
N GLN A 150 22.56 9.71 34.82
CA GLN A 150 23.09 8.44 35.32
C GLN A 150 22.32 7.27 34.73
N HIS A 151 23.06 6.27 34.26
CA HIS A 151 22.48 5.04 33.75
C HIS A 151 21.74 4.32 34.89
N LEU A 152 20.47 4.03 34.66
CA LEU A 152 19.64 3.25 35.57
C LEU A 152 19.82 1.76 35.23
N PRO A 153 20.25 0.92 36.18
CA PRO A 153 20.25 -0.52 35.99
C PRO A 153 18.80 -1.00 35.94
N ILE A 154 18.37 -1.46 34.77
CA ILE A 154 17.01 -1.93 34.52
C ILE A 154 16.98 -3.46 34.67
N SER A 155 15.93 -3.99 35.30
CA SER A 155 15.73 -5.43 35.38
C SER A 155 15.21 -6.00 34.05
N LYS A 156 15.41 -7.30 33.81
CA LYS A 156 14.89 -7.93 32.59
C LYS A 156 13.36 -7.83 32.44
N ILE A 157 12.64 -7.68 33.56
CA ILE A 157 11.18 -7.55 33.58
C ILE A 157 10.77 -6.18 33.04
N ASP A 158 11.42 -5.12 33.51
CA ASP A 158 11.16 -3.75 33.06
C ASP A 158 11.42 -3.57 31.55
N ILE A 159 12.41 -4.28 30.99
CA ILE A 159 12.66 -4.29 29.53
C ILE A 159 11.48 -4.91 28.78
N VAL A 160 10.88 -5.98 29.32
CA VAL A 160 9.71 -6.62 28.71
C VAL A 160 8.50 -5.69 28.78
N GLU A 161 8.30 -4.99 29.89
CA GLU A 161 7.24 -3.99 30.03
C GLU A 161 7.42 -2.79 29.09
N ALA A 162 8.66 -2.34 28.89
CA ALA A 162 8.98 -1.29 27.92
C ALA A 162 8.67 -1.75 26.49
N LYS A 163 9.02 -2.99 26.14
CA LYS A 163 8.66 -3.61 24.85
C LYS A 163 7.16 -3.72 24.65
N LEU A 164 6.43 -4.12 25.68
CA LEU A 164 4.98 -4.28 25.62
C LEU A 164 4.30 -2.93 25.35
N ARG A 165 4.67 -1.88 26.09
CA ARG A 165 4.20 -0.51 25.83
C ARG A 165 4.56 0.01 24.44
N TYR A 166 5.77 -0.29 23.96
CA TYR A 166 6.16 0.08 22.60
C TYR A 166 5.25 -0.57 21.54
N LEU A 167 4.98 -1.88 21.70
CA LEU A 167 4.09 -2.61 20.79
C LEU A 167 2.65 -2.07 20.84
N GLU A 168 2.13 -1.80 22.05
CA GLU A 168 0.80 -1.23 22.25
C GLU A 168 0.64 0.14 21.58
N ASN A 169 1.68 0.98 21.59
CA ASN A 169 1.63 2.29 20.94
C ASN A 169 1.86 2.23 19.42
N THR A 170 2.63 1.25 18.93
CA THR A 170 3.02 1.17 17.51
C THR A 170 1.98 0.45 16.65
N LEU A 171 1.31 -0.58 17.20
CA LEU A 171 0.34 -1.39 16.47
C LEU A 171 -0.84 -0.59 15.93
N PRO A 172 -1.50 0.30 16.70
CA PRO A 172 -2.65 1.06 16.20
C PRO A 172 -2.27 1.97 15.02
N VAL A 173 -1.11 2.62 15.10
CA VAL A 173 -0.61 3.53 14.05
C VAL A 173 -0.32 2.74 12.77
N ALA A 174 0.30 1.57 12.89
CA ALA A 174 0.59 0.71 11.74
C ALA A 174 -0.71 0.21 11.08
N ILE A 175 -1.72 -0.16 11.87
CA ILE A 175 -3.03 -0.58 11.37
C ILE A 175 -3.70 0.56 10.61
N GLU A 176 -3.76 1.76 11.19
CA GLU A 176 -4.38 2.93 10.55
C GLU A 176 -3.70 3.29 9.22
N GLN A 177 -2.36 3.21 9.16
CA GLN A 177 -1.63 3.43 7.91
C GLN A 177 -1.94 2.39 6.84
N VAL A 178 -2.08 1.12 7.23
CA VAL A 178 -2.44 0.04 6.30
C VAL A 178 -3.88 0.23 5.81
N GLU A 179 -4.81 0.58 6.69
CA GLU A 179 -6.20 0.86 6.33
C GLU A 179 -6.32 2.07 5.40
N ALA A 180 -5.57 3.15 5.66
CA ALA A 180 -5.52 4.32 4.79
C ALA A 180 -5.00 3.96 3.40
N LYS A 181 -3.91 3.18 3.32
CA LYS A 181 -3.37 2.69 2.05
C LYS A 181 -4.36 1.78 1.32
N LEU A 182 -5.05 0.90 2.06
CA LEU A 182 -6.08 0.03 1.50
C LEU A 182 -7.24 0.84 0.92
N ARG A 183 -7.69 1.89 1.62
CA ARG A 183 -8.76 2.77 1.17
C ARG A 183 -8.37 3.54 -0.11
N ILE A 184 -7.13 4.01 -0.19
CA ILE A 184 -6.58 4.64 -1.40
C ILE A 184 -6.54 3.62 -2.54
N ALA A 185 -6.00 2.42 -2.32
CA ALA A 185 -5.93 1.36 -3.33
C ALA A 185 -7.33 0.94 -3.81
N GLN A 186 -8.29 0.80 -2.91
CA GLN A 186 -9.69 0.50 -3.24
C GLN A 186 -10.32 1.63 -4.05
N SER A 187 -10.07 2.89 -3.71
CA SER A 187 -10.57 4.03 -4.49
C SER A 187 -9.94 4.12 -5.89
N ALA A 188 -8.67 3.72 -6.04
CA ALA A 188 -8.00 3.62 -7.33
C ALA A 188 -8.51 2.43 -8.17
N MET A 189 -8.95 1.35 -7.53
CA MET A 189 -9.56 0.20 -8.21
C MET A 189 -11.03 0.43 -8.58
N ALA A 190 -11.75 1.25 -7.81
CA ALA A 190 -13.16 1.55 -8.04
C ALA A 190 -13.37 2.64 -9.11
N ARG A 191 -13.00 2.37 -10.38
CA ARG A 191 -13.55 2.99 -11.63
C ARG A 191 -12.67 2.75 -12.88
N LYS A 192 -12.31 1.50 -13.21
CA LYS A 192 -12.05 1.19 -14.64
C LYS A 192 -13.36 0.65 -15.24
N PRO A 193 -14.04 1.37 -16.15
CA PRO A 193 -15.23 0.84 -16.81
C PRO A 193 -14.81 -0.43 -17.57
N SER A 194 -15.55 -1.53 -17.37
CA SER A 194 -15.34 -2.75 -18.14
C SER A 194 -15.66 -2.46 -19.60
N ILE A 195 -14.63 -2.40 -20.44
CA ILE A 195 -14.80 -2.14 -21.86
C ILE A 195 -15.17 -3.46 -22.52
N TYR A 196 -16.37 -3.50 -23.10
CA TYR A 196 -16.93 -4.66 -23.76
C TYR A 196 -17.32 -4.31 -25.19
N VAL A 197 -16.84 -5.11 -26.15
CA VAL A 197 -17.11 -4.98 -27.58
C VAL A 197 -17.56 -6.33 -28.11
N SER A 198 -18.61 -6.35 -28.93
CA SER A 198 -19.14 -7.59 -29.48
C SER A 198 -19.54 -7.43 -30.95
N PHE A 199 -19.10 -8.41 -31.74
CA PHE A 199 -19.34 -8.51 -33.17
C PHE A 199 -19.98 -9.86 -33.49
N SER A 200 -20.79 -9.90 -34.53
CA SER A 200 -21.38 -11.15 -35.02
C SER A 200 -21.51 -11.17 -36.52
N THR A 201 -21.61 -12.37 -37.09
CA THR A 201 -21.96 -12.58 -38.48
C THR A 201 -22.92 -13.75 -38.66
N THR A 202 -23.89 -13.56 -39.56
CA THR A 202 -24.82 -14.60 -39.99
C THR A 202 -24.75 -14.84 -41.51
N ARG A 203 -23.75 -14.26 -42.17
CA ARG A 203 -23.61 -14.32 -43.62
C ARG A 203 -23.14 -15.71 -44.05
N ASP A 204 -23.82 -16.28 -45.04
CA ASP A 204 -23.37 -17.47 -45.75
C ASP A 204 -22.15 -17.07 -46.60
N GLN A 205 -20.96 -17.33 -46.09
CA GLN A 205 -19.70 -17.02 -46.77
C GLN A 205 -19.19 -18.30 -47.40
N ALA A 206 -19.55 -18.50 -48.67
CA ALA A 206 -18.88 -19.48 -49.50
C ALA A 206 -17.55 -18.90 -50.01
N ASP A 207 -16.46 -19.63 -49.81
CA ASP A 207 -15.14 -19.36 -50.41
C ASP A 207 -14.33 -18.18 -49.85
N VAL A 208 -14.66 -17.66 -48.65
CA VAL A 208 -13.87 -16.59 -48.01
C VAL A 208 -13.05 -17.16 -46.84
N LEU A 209 -11.74 -16.87 -46.85
CA LEU A 209 -10.73 -17.33 -45.88
C LEU A 209 -10.96 -16.76 -44.47
N ASP A 210 -11.67 -15.63 -44.41
CA ASP A 210 -11.70 -14.69 -43.30
C ASP A 210 -13.15 -14.39 -42.89
N ILE A 211 -13.43 -14.38 -41.59
CA ILE A 211 -14.79 -14.13 -41.10
C ILE A 211 -15.07 -12.62 -41.15
N SER A 212 -15.92 -12.17 -42.09
CA SER A 212 -16.36 -10.77 -42.08
C SER A 212 -17.47 -10.52 -41.03
N TRP A 213 -17.30 -9.49 -40.19
CA TRP A 213 -18.24 -9.06 -39.15
C TRP A 213 -19.29 -8.09 -39.72
N ASP A 214 -20.57 -8.47 -39.76
CA ASP A 214 -21.63 -7.64 -40.36
C ASP A 214 -22.53 -6.94 -39.32
N LYS A 215 -22.50 -7.38 -38.06
CA LYS A 215 -23.28 -6.85 -36.94
C LYS A 215 -22.38 -6.48 -35.77
N GLN A 216 -22.60 -5.31 -35.19
CA GLN A 216 -21.92 -4.81 -34.00
C GLN A 216 -22.96 -4.58 -32.89
N HIS A 217 -22.80 -5.26 -31.75
CA HIS A 217 -23.77 -5.22 -30.65
C HIS A 217 -23.36 -4.27 -29.53
N ALA A 218 -22.05 -4.16 -29.28
CA ALA A 218 -21.46 -3.23 -28.33
C ALA A 218 -20.19 -2.67 -28.95
N SER A 219 -19.98 -1.35 -28.87
CA SER A 219 -18.84 -0.68 -29.47
C SER A 219 -18.13 0.21 -28.45
N ASN A 220 -16.80 0.20 -28.51
CA ASN A 220 -15.98 1.21 -27.87
C ASN A 220 -14.87 1.60 -28.86
N PRO A 221 -15.16 2.57 -29.75
CA PRO A 221 -14.30 2.90 -30.89
C PRO A 221 -12.95 3.50 -30.48
N ASP A 222 -12.80 3.91 -29.21
CA ASP A 222 -11.54 4.39 -28.64
C ASP A 222 -10.54 3.26 -28.34
N TYR A 223 -11.01 2.01 -28.30
CA TYR A 223 -10.22 0.83 -27.91
C TYR A 223 -10.21 -0.26 -28.99
N VAL A 224 -11.34 -0.50 -29.66
CA VAL A 224 -11.48 -1.55 -30.67
C VAL A 224 -12.26 -1.03 -31.85
N ASP A 225 -11.76 -1.28 -33.06
CA ASP A 225 -12.39 -0.91 -34.31
C ASP A 225 -12.39 -2.09 -35.30
N LEU A 226 -13.12 -1.96 -36.40
CA LEU A 226 -13.07 -2.89 -37.51
C LEU A 226 -12.33 -2.28 -38.70
N SER A 227 -11.60 -3.11 -39.41
CA SER A 227 -11.06 -2.80 -40.74
C SER A 227 -12.18 -2.42 -41.73
N PRO A 228 -11.86 -1.68 -42.81
CA PRO A 228 -12.86 -1.27 -43.81
C PRO A 228 -13.61 -2.43 -44.48
N ASP A 229 -12.92 -3.56 -44.67
CA ASP A 229 -13.51 -4.79 -45.21
C ASP A 229 -14.23 -5.65 -44.15
N LYS A 230 -14.17 -5.21 -42.89
CA LYS A 230 -14.77 -5.83 -41.69
C LYS A 230 -14.26 -7.24 -41.40
N SER A 231 -13.09 -7.62 -41.91
CA SER A 231 -12.47 -8.93 -41.64
C SER A 231 -11.61 -8.90 -40.37
N VAL A 232 -10.84 -7.83 -40.19
CA VAL A 232 -9.88 -7.65 -39.10
C VAL A 232 -10.45 -6.77 -37.98
N ILE A 233 -10.21 -7.19 -36.73
CA ILE A 233 -10.47 -6.43 -35.52
C ILE A 233 -9.18 -5.70 -35.11
N ILE A 234 -9.25 -4.38 -34.97
CA ILE A 234 -8.10 -3.50 -34.72
C ILE A 234 -8.14 -3.00 -33.27
N PHE A 235 -7.07 -3.24 -32.51
CA PHE A 235 -6.93 -2.76 -31.14
C PHE A 235 -6.16 -1.43 -31.13
N LYS A 236 -6.82 -0.34 -30.72
CA LYS A 236 -6.24 1.02 -30.75
C LYS A 236 -5.42 1.37 -29.51
N LYS A 237 -5.56 0.62 -28.42
CA LYS A 237 -4.87 0.90 -27.16
C LYS A 237 -4.16 -0.34 -26.62
N PRO A 238 -2.96 -0.20 -26.05
CA PRO A 238 -2.27 -1.31 -25.42
C PRO A 238 -3.02 -1.77 -24.16
N GLY A 239 -3.05 -3.08 -23.94
CA GLY A 239 -3.85 -3.67 -22.87
C GLY A 239 -3.92 -5.19 -22.92
N ILE A 240 -4.46 -5.77 -21.85
CA ILE A 240 -4.81 -7.18 -21.76
C ILE A 240 -6.28 -7.31 -22.13
N TYR A 241 -6.54 -7.97 -23.26
CA TYR A 241 -7.88 -8.21 -23.80
C TYR A 241 -8.24 -9.68 -23.65
N GLN A 242 -9.44 -9.97 -23.18
CA GLN A 242 -10.01 -11.30 -23.25
C GLN A 242 -10.86 -11.39 -24.51
N VAL A 243 -10.50 -12.32 -25.40
CA VAL A 243 -11.23 -12.59 -26.64
C VAL A 243 -11.95 -13.92 -26.47
N HIS A 244 -13.26 -13.90 -26.69
CA HIS A 244 -14.12 -15.06 -26.69
C HIS A 244 -14.84 -15.15 -28.02
N ALA A 245 -14.48 -16.14 -28.82
CA ALA A 245 -15.08 -16.42 -30.12
C ALA A 245 -15.93 -17.68 -30.03
N ILE A 246 -17.18 -17.61 -30.47
CA ILE A 246 -18.06 -18.76 -30.67
C ILE A 246 -18.43 -18.81 -32.14
N CYS A 247 -18.28 -19.99 -32.74
CA CYS A 247 -18.77 -20.27 -34.07
C CYS A 247 -19.75 -21.43 -34.04
N THR A 248 -20.84 -21.31 -34.79
CA THR A 248 -21.74 -22.41 -35.10
C THR A 248 -21.67 -22.72 -36.58
N VAL A 249 -21.32 -23.96 -36.90
CA VAL A 249 -21.23 -24.42 -38.29
C VAL A 249 -22.21 -25.57 -38.52
N SER A 250 -23.00 -25.45 -39.59
CA SER A 250 -23.92 -26.50 -40.04
C SER A 250 -23.29 -27.35 -41.14
N ASN A 251 -23.09 -28.65 -40.87
CA ASN A 251 -22.57 -29.71 -41.75
C ASN A 251 -21.13 -29.54 -42.29
N GLY A 252 -20.32 -30.62 -42.28
CA GLY A 252 -18.99 -30.68 -42.92
C GLY A 252 -17.90 -31.35 -42.05
N ASN A 253 -16.79 -31.78 -42.68
CA ASN A 253 -15.71 -32.54 -42.05
C ASN A 253 -15.00 -31.76 -40.93
N ALA A 254 -13.96 -32.34 -40.33
CA ALA A 254 -13.17 -31.74 -39.25
C ALA A 254 -12.81 -30.26 -39.52
N LYS A 255 -13.25 -29.36 -38.64
CA LYS A 255 -13.05 -27.91 -38.75
C LYS A 255 -12.21 -27.38 -37.60
N LYS A 256 -11.68 -26.18 -37.78
CA LYS A 256 -10.80 -25.51 -36.83
C LYS A 256 -11.15 -24.02 -36.80
N LEU A 257 -11.39 -23.48 -35.61
CA LEU A 257 -11.52 -22.04 -35.38
C LEU A 257 -10.18 -21.53 -34.85
N CYS A 258 -9.63 -20.50 -35.50
CA CYS A 258 -8.32 -19.94 -35.19
C CYS A 258 -8.40 -18.44 -34.94
N LEU A 259 -7.68 -17.99 -33.92
CA LEU A 259 -7.34 -16.59 -33.72
C LEU A 259 -5.91 -16.37 -34.25
N GLN A 260 -5.78 -15.39 -35.13
CA GLN A 260 -4.54 -14.95 -35.73
C GLN A 260 -4.24 -13.53 -35.26
N ILE A 261 -2.98 -13.25 -34.92
CA ILE A 261 -2.52 -11.93 -34.50
C ILE A 261 -1.36 -11.56 -35.42
N ASP A 262 -1.46 -10.40 -36.07
CA ASP A 262 -0.48 -9.89 -37.03
C ASP A 262 -0.05 -10.93 -38.09
N GLY A 263 -1.01 -11.75 -38.56
CA GLY A 263 -0.80 -12.80 -39.57
C GLY A 263 -0.23 -14.13 -39.04
N LEU A 264 0.14 -14.20 -37.75
CA LEU A 264 0.57 -15.43 -37.09
C LEU A 264 -0.62 -16.13 -36.42
N THR A 265 -0.72 -17.44 -36.61
CA THR A 265 -1.77 -18.25 -35.96
C THR A 265 -1.34 -18.57 -34.54
N GLU A 266 -1.96 -17.94 -33.54
CA GLU A 266 -1.58 -18.12 -32.14
C GLU A 266 -2.40 -19.18 -31.42
N LEU A 267 -3.71 -19.25 -31.66
CA LEU A 267 -4.58 -20.14 -30.90
C LEU A 267 -5.66 -20.74 -31.78
N CYS A 268 -5.86 -22.04 -31.68
CA CYS A 268 -6.93 -22.68 -32.42
C CYS A 268 -7.60 -23.82 -31.66
N THR A 269 -8.89 -23.96 -31.88
CA THR A 269 -9.71 -25.07 -31.39
C THR A 269 -10.19 -25.91 -32.57
N GLY A 270 -10.02 -27.23 -32.49
CA GLY A 270 -10.44 -28.18 -33.52
C GLY A 270 -11.72 -28.91 -33.11
N PHE A 271 -12.56 -29.26 -34.07
CA PHE A 271 -13.78 -30.03 -33.85
C PHE A 271 -14.06 -30.97 -35.03
N THR A 272 -14.59 -32.15 -34.72
CA THR A 272 -14.92 -33.20 -35.69
C THR A 272 -16.41 -33.48 -35.68
N GLU A 273 -17.02 -33.61 -36.85
CA GLU A 273 -18.46 -33.84 -37.01
C GLU A 273 -18.91 -35.24 -36.56
N PHE A 274 -20.10 -35.29 -35.95
CA PHE A 274 -20.99 -36.45 -35.95
C PHE A 274 -22.26 -36.02 -36.68
N HIS A 275 -22.70 -36.80 -37.68
CA HIS A 275 -23.84 -36.45 -38.53
C HIS A 275 -25.09 -36.08 -37.71
N TYR A 276 -25.82 -35.06 -38.17
CA TYR A 276 -27.16 -34.59 -37.73
C TYR A 276 -27.25 -33.51 -36.63
N SER A 277 -26.20 -32.74 -36.31
CA SER A 277 -26.35 -31.57 -35.41
C SER A 277 -25.40 -30.41 -35.75
N PRO A 278 -25.81 -29.14 -35.52
CA PRO A 278 -24.91 -27.99 -35.65
C PRO A 278 -23.78 -28.10 -34.61
N ILE A 279 -22.54 -27.90 -35.05
CA ILE A 279 -21.39 -27.95 -34.15
C ILE A 279 -21.11 -26.54 -33.64
N ILE A 280 -20.94 -26.42 -32.33
CA ILE A 280 -20.51 -25.19 -31.67
C ILE A 280 -19.04 -25.32 -31.32
N ALA A 281 -18.23 -24.41 -31.83
CA ALA A 281 -16.83 -24.26 -31.46
C ALA A 281 -16.66 -22.98 -30.66
N ALA A 282 -15.95 -23.05 -29.54
CA ALA A 282 -15.66 -21.90 -28.69
C ALA A 282 -14.14 -21.78 -28.47
N LEU A 283 -13.64 -20.56 -28.50
CA LEU A 283 -12.25 -20.19 -28.27
C LEU A 283 -12.22 -19.04 -27.27
N THR A 284 -11.49 -19.21 -26.18
CA THR A 284 -11.23 -18.14 -25.21
C THR A 284 -9.73 -17.93 -25.12
N SER A 285 -9.26 -16.70 -25.31
CA SER A 285 -7.85 -16.34 -25.18
C SER A 285 -7.67 -15.02 -24.45
N ASN A 286 -6.55 -14.89 -23.74
CA ASN A 286 -6.08 -13.62 -23.19
C ASN A 286 -4.99 -13.09 -24.11
N LEU A 287 -5.25 -11.97 -24.76
CA LEU A 287 -4.35 -11.28 -25.67
C LEU A 287 -3.66 -10.12 -24.96
N ILE A 288 -2.34 -10.06 -25.03
CA ILE A 288 -1.57 -8.91 -24.58
C ILE A 288 -1.24 -8.06 -25.82
N VAL A 289 -1.90 -6.91 -25.93
CA VAL A 289 -1.69 -5.92 -26.99
C VAL A 289 -0.68 -4.91 -26.49
N THR A 290 0.51 -4.88 -27.10
CA THR A 290 1.54 -3.86 -26.87
C THR A 290 1.46 -2.80 -27.97
N LYS A 291 2.27 -1.72 -27.90
CA LYS A 291 2.28 -0.69 -28.96
C LYS A 291 2.66 -1.22 -30.36
N GLU A 292 3.25 -2.41 -30.44
CA GLU A 292 3.79 -3.00 -31.68
C GLU A 292 2.82 -3.97 -32.36
N ASN A 293 1.90 -4.60 -31.61
CA ASN A 293 0.92 -5.56 -32.13
C ASN A 293 -0.47 -4.93 -32.08
N THR A 294 -1.08 -4.62 -33.23
CA THR A 294 -2.34 -3.83 -33.27
C THR A 294 -3.49 -4.51 -34.00
N GLN A 295 -3.27 -5.67 -34.64
CA GLN A 295 -4.27 -6.30 -35.50
C GLN A 295 -4.53 -7.75 -35.11
N GLY A 296 -5.80 -8.07 -34.87
CA GLY A 296 -6.28 -9.42 -34.61
C GLY A 296 -7.30 -9.86 -35.66
N HIS A 297 -7.16 -11.08 -36.16
CA HIS A 297 -8.03 -11.68 -37.15
C HIS A 297 -8.56 -13.04 -36.65
N VAL A 298 -9.80 -13.41 -37.00
CA VAL A 298 -10.38 -14.72 -36.62
C VAL A 298 -10.78 -15.46 -37.89
N SER A 299 -10.22 -16.64 -38.09
CA SER A 299 -10.43 -17.48 -39.29
C SER A 299 -10.97 -18.86 -38.93
N CYS A 300 -11.63 -19.54 -39.88
CA CYS A 300 -12.10 -20.92 -39.74
C CYS A 300 -11.66 -21.78 -40.93
N MET A 301 -11.15 -22.99 -40.66
CA MET A 301 -10.54 -23.90 -41.66
C MET A 301 -11.13 -25.32 -41.59
N GLU A 302 -11.26 -26.04 -42.71
CA GLU A 302 -11.70 -27.46 -42.78
C GLU A 302 -10.60 -28.39 -43.33
N ARG A 303 -10.55 -29.64 -42.86
CA ARG A 303 -9.61 -30.66 -43.35
C ARG A 303 -10.26 -31.50 -44.44
N VAL A 304 -9.71 -31.47 -45.65
CA VAL A 304 -10.14 -32.34 -46.76
C VAL A 304 -9.34 -33.66 -46.74
N PRO A 305 -9.93 -34.82 -47.10
CA PRO A 305 -9.19 -36.08 -47.18
C PRO A 305 -8.03 -35.95 -48.18
N ASN A 306 -6.84 -36.43 -47.80
CA ASN A 306 -5.58 -36.40 -48.57
C ASN A 306 -4.79 -35.07 -48.64
N SER A 307 -4.55 -34.49 -47.45
CA SER A 307 -3.37 -33.67 -47.09
C SER A 307 -3.30 -32.20 -47.56
N ALA A 308 -4.44 -31.52 -47.70
CA ALA A 308 -4.50 -30.06 -47.62
C ALA A 308 -5.71 -29.60 -46.78
N TRP A 309 -5.50 -28.59 -45.93
CA TRP A 309 -6.62 -27.85 -45.34
C TRP A 309 -7.24 -27.00 -46.46
N GLN A 310 -8.55 -27.12 -46.67
CA GLN A 310 -9.28 -26.29 -47.62
C GLN A 310 -10.44 -25.59 -46.91
N PHE A 311 -10.86 -24.46 -47.46
CA PHE A 311 -11.79 -23.54 -46.81
C PHE A 311 -13.24 -23.89 -47.15
N LEU A 312 -14.14 -23.51 -46.25
CA LEU A 312 -15.55 -23.86 -46.31
C LEU A 312 -16.29 -23.13 -47.43
N SER A 313 -17.15 -23.88 -48.13
CA SER A 313 -18.36 -23.34 -48.73
C SER A 313 -19.56 -23.91 -47.97
N ARG A 314 -20.26 -23.06 -47.18
CA ARG A 314 -21.66 -23.16 -46.67
C ARG A 314 -21.88 -22.48 -45.30
N ARG A 315 -23.15 -22.17 -45.05
CA ARG A 315 -23.75 -21.45 -43.90
C ARG A 315 -23.01 -21.58 -42.57
N MET A 316 -22.51 -20.44 -42.10
CA MET A 316 -21.82 -20.27 -40.84
C MET A 316 -22.41 -19.08 -40.08
N SER A 317 -22.48 -19.20 -38.75
CA SER A 317 -22.71 -18.04 -37.89
C SER A 317 -21.60 -17.96 -36.85
N ALA A 318 -21.11 -16.76 -36.56
CA ALA A 318 -20.05 -16.56 -35.58
C ALA A 318 -20.35 -15.32 -34.74
N ASN A 319 -19.98 -15.40 -33.46
CA ASN A 319 -20.03 -14.33 -32.48
C ASN A 319 -18.65 -14.19 -31.87
N VAL A 320 -18.11 -12.98 -31.85
CA VAL A 320 -16.90 -12.64 -31.11
C VAL A 320 -17.22 -11.58 -30.08
N THR A 321 -16.75 -11.84 -28.88
CA THR A 321 -16.85 -10.98 -27.71
C THR A 321 -15.44 -10.64 -27.26
N ILE A 322 -15.19 -9.36 -27.04
CA ILE A 322 -13.90 -8.84 -26.60
C ILE A 322 -14.13 -7.99 -25.37
N ALA A 323 -13.41 -8.30 -24.29
CA ALA A 323 -13.42 -7.52 -23.08
C ALA A 323 -12.00 -7.02 -22.77
N LEU A 324 -11.82 -5.74 -22.46
CA LEU A 324 -10.56 -5.26 -21.90
C LEU A 324 -10.53 -5.61 -20.41
N LEU A 325 -9.57 -6.43 -20.00
CA LEU A 325 -9.34 -6.77 -18.60
C LEU A 325 -8.45 -5.73 -17.91
N HIS A 326 -7.42 -5.24 -18.60
CA HIS A 326 -6.49 -4.29 -18.01
C HIS A 326 -5.83 -3.39 -19.07
N ALA A 327 -6.03 -2.08 -18.98
CA ALA A 327 -5.25 -1.12 -19.78
C ALA A 327 -3.82 -1.05 -19.25
N LEU A 328 -2.83 -1.27 -20.13
CA LEU A 328 -1.42 -1.03 -19.83
C LEU A 328 -1.18 0.49 -19.95
N GLN A 329 -0.75 1.12 -18.86
CA GLN A 329 -0.37 2.54 -18.85
C GLN A 329 1.05 2.72 -19.35
#